data_AF-A0A924G3E8-F1
#
_entry.id   AF-A0A924G3E8-F1
#
_cell.length_a   1.000
_cell.length_b   1.000
_cell.length_c   1.000
_cell.angle_alpha   90.00
_cell.angle_beta   90.00
_cell.angle_gamma   90.00
#
_symmetry.space_group_name_H-M   'P 1'
#
loop_
_entity.id
_entity.type
_entity.pdbx_description
1 polymer ?
#
loop_
_entity_poly.entity_id
_entity_poly.type
_entity_poly.pdbx_seq_one_letter_code
_entity_poly.pdbx_strand_id
1 'polypeptide(L)'
;MKTLPEHTTATAHQHDTDFYTWTQEQAALLRRVPRGAFALDIDNLAEEIEDIGRGEIREVSSPPRQVLMHLLKLAILPDSPSRQHWINEVVTFQADAVLAFTPGMRQRIELDRVWKAAQNGTTNVLKSTGLQVPAWPTACPLGLDEILVTEFDLGRMLERVKSALHATAANRPQ
;
A
#
# COMPACT_ATOMS: atom_id res chain seq x y z
N MET A 1 -5.51 -47.95 0.28
CA MET A 1 -5.71 -46.64 -0.38
C MET A 1 -6.01 -45.63 0.73
N LYS A 2 -5.01 -44.90 1.21
CA LYS A 2 -5.20 -43.90 2.27
C LYS A 2 -5.57 -42.59 1.57
N THR A 3 -6.80 -42.12 1.78
CA THR A 3 -7.26 -40.80 1.31
C THR A 3 -6.32 -39.73 1.85
N LEU A 4 -5.74 -38.93 0.94
CA LEU A 4 -5.02 -37.71 1.31
C LEU A 4 -6.05 -36.74 1.93
N PRO A 5 -5.78 -36.10 3.08
CA PRO A 5 -6.75 -35.20 3.68
C PRO A 5 -7.04 -34.01 2.74
N GLU A 6 -8.31 -33.62 2.61
CA GLU A 6 -8.79 -32.47 1.82
C GLU A 6 -8.11 -31.13 2.19
N HIS A 7 -7.39 -31.10 3.32
CA HIS A 7 -6.65 -29.95 3.81
C HIS A 7 -5.52 -29.49 2.88
N THR A 8 -4.91 -30.37 2.08
CA THR A 8 -3.77 -29.99 1.22
C THR A 8 -4.17 -29.09 0.05
N THR A 9 -5.38 -29.23 -0.49
CA THR A 9 -5.87 -28.42 -1.61
C THR A 9 -6.42 -27.06 -1.16
N ALA A 10 -6.99 -26.99 0.05
CA ALA A 10 -7.55 -25.75 0.59
C ALA A 10 -6.47 -24.74 0.99
N THR A 11 -5.38 -25.18 1.65
CA THR A 11 -4.25 -24.29 2.01
C THR A 11 -3.47 -23.82 0.79
N ALA A 12 -3.32 -24.67 -0.24
CA ALA A 12 -2.72 -24.26 -1.50
C ALA A 12 -3.57 -23.20 -2.24
N HIS A 13 -4.90 -23.35 -2.22
CA HIS A 13 -5.78 -22.34 -2.83
C HIS A 13 -5.77 -21.01 -2.06
N GLN A 14 -5.67 -21.04 -0.73
CA GLN A 14 -5.56 -19.84 0.11
C GLN A 14 -4.20 -19.15 -0.05
N HIS A 15 -3.11 -19.91 -0.23
CA HIS A 15 -1.80 -19.35 -0.60
C HIS A 15 -1.89 -18.49 -1.87
N ASP A 16 -2.58 -18.97 -2.90
CA ASP A 16 -2.65 -18.28 -4.20
C ASP A 16 -3.63 -17.10 -4.22
N THR A 17 -4.56 -17.02 -3.26
CA THR A 17 -5.65 -16.02 -3.25
C THR A 17 -5.54 -15.00 -2.12
N ASP A 18 -4.94 -15.37 -0.99
CA ASP A 18 -4.71 -14.53 0.18
C ASP A 18 -3.41 -14.97 0.88
N PHE A 19 -2.30 -14.75 0.18
CA PHE A 19 -0.96 -15.12 0.62
C PHE A 19 -0.62 -14.55 2.00
N TYR A 20 -1.03 -13.30 2.28
CA TYR A 20 -0.82 -12.71 3.60
C TYR A 20 -1.50 -13.54 4.69
N THR A 21 -2.81 -13.77 4.60
CA THR A 21 -3.53 -14.56 5.62
C THR A 21 -2.94 -15.95 5.74
N TRP A 22 -2.59 -16.57 4.60
CA TRP A 22 -1.94 -17.87 4.58
C TRP A 22 -0.62 -17.89 5.38
N THR A 23 0.28 -16.92 5.20
CA THR A 23 1.55 -16.86 5.95
C THR A 23 1.32 -16.78 7.46
N GLN A 24 0.34 -15.97 7.90
CA GLN A 24 0.03 -15.81 9.31
C GLN A 24 -0.54 -17.11 9.91
N GLU A 25 -1.39 -17.80 9.16
CA GLU A 25 -1.92 -19.10 9.55
C GLU A 25 -0.83 -20.17 9.62
N GLN A 26 0.07 -20.23 8.63
CA GLN A 26 1.17 -21.20 8.64
C GLN A 26 2.12 -20.96 9.82
N ALA A 27 2.49 -19.72 10.10
CA ALA A 27 3.29 -19.38 11.27
C ALA A 27 2.60 -19.81 12.57
N ALA A 28 1.29 -19.60 12.68
CA ALA A 28 0.50 -20.03 13.84
C ALA A 28 0.42 -21.56 13.96
N LEU A 29 0.28 -22.28 12.84
CA LEU A 29 0.26 -23.75 12.81
C LEU A 29 1.63 -24.34 13.20
N LEU A 30 2.72 -23.77 12.68
CA LEU A 30 4.08 -24.19 13.04
C LEU A 30 4.31 -24.04 14.56
N ARG A 31 3.92 -22.92 15.16
CA ARG A 31 4.06 -22.70 16.61
C ARG A 31 3.27 -23.70 17.47
N ARG A 32 2.26 -24.37 16.92
CA ARG A 32 1.49 -25.43 17.61
C ARG A 32 2.13 -26.81 17.52
N VAL A 33 3.15 -27.00 16.68
CA VAL A 33 3.88 -28.27 16.57
C VAL A 33 4.69 -28.51 17.86
N PRO A 34 4.62 -29.72 18.47
CA PRO A 34 5.43 -30.05 19.63
C PRO A 34 6.93 -29.87 19.35
N ARG A 35 7.65 -29.24 20.29
CA ARG A 35 9.11 -29.05 20.17
C ARG A 35 9.81 -30.40 20.07
N GLY A 36 10.71 -30.54 19.11
CA GLY A 36 11.42 -31.79 18.83
C GLY A 36 10.62 -32.83 18.05
N ALA A 37 9.39 -32.53 17.60
CA ALA A 37 8.65 -33.43 16.70
C ALA A 37 9.38 -33.64 15.36
N PHE A 38 10.16 -32.64 14.94
CA PHE A 38 11.01 -32.68 13.75
C PHE A 38 12.40 -32.14 14.08
N ALA A 39 13.42 -32.54 13.32
CA ALA A 39 14.76 -31.93 13.36
C ALA A 39 14.79 -30.58 12.61
N LEU A 40 13.79 -29.74 12.86
CA LEU A 40 13.60 -28.42 12.26
C LEU A 40 13.54 -27.36 13.35
N ASP A 41 14.07 -26.17 13.05
CA ASP A 41 13.97 -25.00 13.91
C ASP A 41 12.61 -24.31 13.69
N ILE A 42 11.57 -24.90 14.29
CA ILE A 42 10.17 -24.52 14.08
C ILE A 42 9.89 -23.07 14.51
N ASP A 43 10.60 -22.55 15.51
CA ASP A 43 10.42 -21.17 15.97
C ASP A 43 10.89 -20.17 14.93
N ASN A 44 12.13 -20.31 14.46
CA ASN A 44 12.68 -19.44 13.44
C ASN A 44 11.92 -19.59 12.10
N LEU A 45 11.52 -20.80 11.71
CA LEU A 45 10.71 -20.98 10.50
C LEU A 45 9.34 -20.30 10.58
N ALA A 46 8.69 -20.32 11.74
CA ALA A 46 7.42 -19.62 11.93
C ALA A 46 7.60 -18.10 11.87
N GLU A 47 8.69 -17.57 12.43
CA GLU A 47 9.04 -16.15 12.34
C GLU A 47 9.28 -15.74 10.88
N GLU A 48 10.18 -16.42 10.17
CA GLU A 48 10.50 -16.10 8.76
C GLU A 48 9.25 -16.10 7.86
N ILE A 49 8.35 -17.07 8.02
CA ILE A 49 7.09 -17.10 7.24
C ILE A 49 6.20 -15.91 7.58
N GLU A 50 6.09 -15.54 8.85
CA GLU A 50 5.31 -14.38 9.28
C GLU A 50 5.91 -13.07 8.76
N ASP A 51 7.25 -12.97 8.75
CA ASP A 51 8.02 -11.86 8.22
C ASP A 51 7.84 -11.67 6.72
N ILE A 52 7.82 -12.77 5.96
CA ILE A 52 7.49 -12.75 4.52
C ILE A 52 6.13 -12.09 4.29
N GLY A 53 5.10 -12.50 5.05
CA GLY A 53 3.77 -11.86 4.98
C GLY A 53 3.79 -10.37 5.33
N ARG A 54 4.59 -9.96 6.32
CA ARG A 54 4.75 -8.53 6.64
C ARG A 54 5.47 -7.75 5.55
N GLY A 55 6.41 -8.39 4.84
CA GLY A 55 7.09 -7.86 3.67
C GLY A 55 6.09 -7.50 2.57
N GLU A 56 5.21 -8.43 2.23
CA GLU A 56 4.16 -8.26 1.22
C GLU A 56 3.29 -7.03 1.50
N ILE A 57 2.87 -6.81 2.76
CA ILE A 57 2.09 -5.62 3.12
C ILE A 57 2.86 -4.32 2.83
N ARG A 58 4.18 -4.30 3.06
CA ARG A 58 5.01 -3.13 2.74
C ARG A 58 5.11 -2.90 1.23
N GLU A 59 5.25 -3.98 0.47
CA GLU A 59 5.30 -3.94 -0.99
C GLU A 59 3.97 -3.44 -1.56
N VAL A 60 2.84 -4.02 -1.14
CA VAL A 60 1.49 -3.59 -1.54
C VAL A 60 1.16 -2.15 -1.11
N SER A 61 1.77 -1.66 -0.03
CA SER A 61 1.59 -0.27 0.42
C SER A 61 2.41 0.74 -0.41
N SER A 62 3.40 0.28 -1.17
CA SER A 62 4.30 1.16 -1.93
C SER A 62 3.61 1.81 -3.13
N PRO A 63 2.90 1.10 -4.02
CA PRO A 63 2.24 1.74 -5.16
C PRO A 63 1.18 2.80 -4.76
N PRO A 64 0.28 2.58 -3.79
CA PRO A 64 -0.63 3.63 -3.31
C PRO A 64 0.09 4.88 -2.78
N ARG A 65 1.23 4.70 -2.09
CA ARG A 65 2.09 5.83 -1.66
C ARG A 65 2.59 6.62 -2.87
N GLN A 66 3.05 5.93 -3.92
CA GLN A 66 3.55 6.59 -5.13
C GLN A 66 2.43 7.34 -5.86
N VAL A 67 1.26 6.72 -6.05
CA VAL A 67 0.07 7.36 -6.62
C VAL A 67 -0.24 8.68 -5.91
N LEU A 68 -0.36 8.64 -4.57
CA LEU A 68 -0.65 9.83 -3.77
C LEU A 68 0.46 10.89 -3.88
N MET A 69 1.73 10.47 -3.90
CA MET A 69 2.87 11.38 -4.05
C MET A 69 2.84 12.10 -5.41
N HIS A 70 2.58 11.39 -6.51
CA HIS A 70 2.52 12.00 -7.83
C HIS A 70 1.27 12.86 -8.02
N LEU A 71 0.13 12.48 -7.44
CA LEU A 71 -1.05 13.36 -7.39
C LEU A 71 -0.76 14.67 -6.65
N LEU A 72 -0.02 14.63 -5.53
CA LEU A 72 0.43 15.82 -4.82
C LEU A 72 1.34 16.69 -5.70
N LYS A 73 2.32 16.09 -6.40
CA LYS A 73 3.21 16.82 -7.33
C LYS A 73 2.41 17.48 -8.45
N LEU A 74 1.46 16.76 -9.06
CA LEU A 74 0.58 17.28 -10.11
C LEU A 74 -0.33 18.41 -9.63
N ALA A 75 -0.81 18.33 -8.38
CA ALA A 75 -1.68 19.36 -7.81
C ALA A 75 -0.93 20.68 -7.53
N ILE A 76 0.35 20.59 -7.13
CA ILE A 76 1.16 21.75 -6.72
C ILE A 76 1.92 22.35 -7.90
N LEU A 77 2.36 21.50 -8.85
CA LEU A 77 3.22 21.88 -9.96
C LEU A 77 2.54 21.59 -11.30
N PRO A 78 1.39 22.23 -11.60
CA PRO A 78 0.60 21.94 -12.79
C PRO A 78 1.35 22.23 -14.08
N ASP A 79 2.30 23.16 -14.07
CA ASP A 79 3.09 23.58 -15.24
C ASP A 79 4.48 22.92 -15.30
N SER A 80 4.74 21.90 -14.47
CA SER A 80 6.03 21.21 -14.47
C SER A 80 6.30 20.54 -15.83
N PRO A 81 7.53 20.61 -16.37
CA PRO A 81 7.90 19.84 -17.56
C PRO A 81 7.80 18.32 -17.34
N SER A 82 7.82 17.87 -16.08
CA SER A 82 7.67 16.45 -15.70
C SER A 82 6.21 16.01 -15.57
N ARG A 83 5.23 16.88 -15.81
CA ARG A 83 3.80 16.58 -15.61
C ARG A 83 3.34 15.31 -16.32
N GLN A 84 3.69 15.15 -17.60
CA GLN A 84 3.27 13.98 -18.36
C GLN A 84 3.89 12.68 -17.81
N HIS A 85 5.14 12.75 -17.35
CA HIS A 85 5.79 11.61 -16.73
C HIS A 85 5.09 11.20 -15.42
N TRP A 86 4.73 12.16 -14.57
CA TRP A 86 4.01 11.87 -13.33
C TRP A 86 2.60 11.34 -13.58
N ILE A 87 1.92 11.76 -14.64
CA ILE A 87 0.63 11.18 -15.04
C ILE A 87 0.82 9.71 -15.39
N ASN A 88 1.83 9.38 -16.19
CA ASN A 88 2.13 8.00 -16.54
C ASN A 88 2.48 7.18 -15.30
N GLU A 89 3.28 7.71 -14.39
CA GLU A 89 3.61 7.05 -13.12
C GLU A 89 2.38 6.83 -12.24
N VAL A 90 1.44 7.77 -12.15
CA VAL A 90 0.18 7.56 -11.43
C VAL A 90 -0.57 6.36 -12.01
N VAL A 91 -0.70 6.29 -13.34
CA VAL A 91 -1.40 5.17 -14.00
C VAL A 91 -0.68 3.84 -13.76
N THR A 92 0.65 3.81 -13.90
CA THR A 92 1.44 2.60 -13.67
C THR A 92 1.35 2.12 -12.22
N PHE A 93 1.63 2.99 -11.25
CA PHE A 93 1.58 2.60 -9.83
C PHE A 93 0.16 2.26 -9.38
N GLN A 94 -0.86 2.85 -9.99
CA GLN A 94 -2.24 2.48 -9.69
C GLN A 94 -2.56 1.08 -10.21
N ALA A 95 -2.15 0.74 -11.43
CA ALA A 95 -2.27 -0.62 -11.96
C ALA A 95 -1.51 -1.63 -11.11
N ASP A 96 -0.28 -1.31 -10.69
CA ASP A 96 0.52 -2.15 -9.80
C ASP A 96 -0.18 -2.36 -8.44
N ALA A 97 -0.83 -1.31 -7.90
CA ALA A 97 -1.61 -1.42 -6.66
C ALA A 97 -2.77 -2.41 -6.81
N VAL A 98 -3.50 -2.34 -7.92
CA VAL A 98 -4.64 -3.24 -8.21
C VAL A 98 -4.17 -4.68 -8.38
N LEU A 99 -3.03 -4.89 -9.07
CA LEU A 99 -2.49 -6.23 -9.33
C LEU A 99 -1.92 -6.89 -8.09
N ALA A 100 -1.23 -6.14 -7.23
CA ALA A 100 -0.58 -6.68 -6.04
C ALA A 100 -1.58 -6.89 -4.88
N PHE A 101 -2.71 -6.17 -4.88
CA PHE A 101 -3.67 -6.20 -3.79
C PHE A 101 -4.52 -7.49 -3.77
N THR A 102 -4.63 -8.08 -2.59
CA THR A 102 -5.62 -9.13 -2.29
C THR A 102 -6.55 -8.69 -1.14
N PRO A 103 -7.81 -9.18 -1.08
CA PRO A 103 -8.79 -8.72 -0.10
C PRO A 103 -8.32 -8.79 1.37
N GLY A 104 -7.55 -9.83 1.74
CA GLY A 104 -7.03 -10.02 3.10
C GLY A 104 -6.04 -8.94 3.55
N MET A 105 -5.41 -8.24 2.61
CA MET A 105 -4.45 -7.17 2.91
C MET A 105 -5.13 -5.83 3.26
N ARG A 106 -6.43 -5.67 2.98
CA ARG A 106 -7.13 -4.37 3.06
C ARG A 106 -7.01 -3.69 4.42
N GLN A 107 -7.23 -4.46 5.48
CA GLN A 107 -7.22 -3.96 6.86
C GLN A 107 -5.80 -3.72 7.38
N ARG A 108 -4.77 -4.13 6.64
CA ARG A 108 -3.36 -4.00 7.01
C ARG A 108 -2.67 -2.81 6.34
N ILE A 109 -3.28 -2.25 5.29
CA ILE A 109 -2.79 -1.06 4.63
C ILE A 109 -3.26 0.18 5.40
N GLU A 110 -2.36 0.71 6.23
CA GLU A 110 -2.56 1.91 7.03
C GLU A 110 -2.54 3.17 6.14
N LEU A 111 -3.70 3.57 5.61
CA LEU A 111 -3.81 4.69 4.66
C LEU A 111 -3.22 6.00 5.21
N ASP A 112 -3.39 6.29 6.50
CA ASP A 112 -2.82 7.49 7.12
C ASP A 112 -1.28 7.49 7.09
N ARG A 113 -0.67 6.33 7.31
CA ARG A 113 0.79 6.16 7.23
C ARG A 113 1.27 6.30 5.79
N VAL A 114 0.55 5.70 4.84
CA VAL A 114 0.81 5.80 3.39
C VAL A 114 0.72 7.26 2.95
N TRP A 115 -0.32 7.97 3.37
CA TRP A 115 -0.53 9.39 3.07
C TRP A 115 0.58 10.27 3.65
N LYS A 116 0.96 10.04 4.91
CA LYS A 116 2.06 10.78 5.54
C LYS A 116 3.39 10.56 4.81
N ALA A 117 3.66 9.33 4.37
CA ALA A 117 4.85 9.02 3.60
C ALA A 117 4.84 9.72 2.23
N ALA A 118 3.69 9.78 1.55
CA ALA A 118 3.54 10.52 0.30
C ALA A 118 3.81 12.03 0.47
N GLN A 119 3.28 12.65 1.53
CA GLN A 119 3.54 14.05 1.87
C GLN A 119 5.03 14.31 2.12
N ASN A 120 5.70 13.43 2.87
CA ASN A 120 7.12 13.55 3.17
C ASN A 120 7.96 13.44 1.88
N GLY A 121 7.63 12.48 1.01
CA GLY A 121 8.25 12.31 -0.31
C GLY A 121 8.11 13.58 -1.17
N THR A 122 6.89 14.13 -1.27
CA THR A 122 6.66 15.38 -2.01
C THR A 122 7.37 16.57 -1.36
N THR A 123 7.37 16.66 -0.03
CA THR A 123 8.07 17.72 0.71
C THR A 123 9.57 17.73 0.40
N ASN A 124 10.20 16.55 0.34
CA ASN A 124 11.61 16.42 0.00
C ASN A 124 11.89 16.93 -1.41
N VAL A 125 11.03 16.59 -2.38
CA VAL A 125 11.14 17.09 -3.75
C VAL A 125 11.02 18.61 -3.78
N LEU A 126 9.97 19.19 -3.19
CA LEU A 126 9.75 20.64 -3.18
C LEU A 126 10.93 21.39 -2.53
N LYS A 127 11.43 20.90 -1.39
CA LYS A 127 12.60 21.49 -0.72
C LYS A 127 13.84 21.42 -1.59
N SER A 128 14.10 20.27 -2.24
CA SER A 128 15.27 20.10 -3.11
C SER A 128 15.22 21.02 -4.35
N THR A 129 14.03 21.42 -4.78
CA THR A 129 13.82 22.36 -5.90
C THR A 129 13.64 23.81 -5.43
N GLY A 130 13.84 24.12 -4.15
CA GLY A 130 13.70 25.48 -3.61
C GLY A 130 12.27 26.03 -3.53
N LEU A 131 11.26 25.17 -3.64
CA LEU A 131 9.84 25.57 -3.62
C LEU A 131 9.29 25.56 -2.20
N GLN A 132 8.32 26.44 -1.93
CA GLN A 132 7.62 26.47 -0.66
C GLN A 132 6.74 25.24 -0.49
N VAL A 133 6.79 24.66 0.71
CA VAL A 133 5.97 23.50 1.08
C VAL A 133 4.60 24.00 1.56
N PRO A 134 3.48 23.56 0.95
CA PRO A 134 2.15 23.96 1.40
C PRO A 134 1.80 23.32 2.74
N ALA A 135 0.72 23.79 3.37
CA ALA A 135 0.12 23.04 4.47
C ALA A 135 -0.56 21.79 3.91
N TRP A 136 -0.22 20.64 4.46
CA TRP A 136 -0.78 19.36 4.00
C TRP A 136 -2.09 19.02 4.70
N PRO A 137 -3.11 18.48 4.00
CA PRO A 137 -4.29 17.91 4.64
C PRO A 137 -3.89 16.81 5.62
N THR A 138 -4.42 16.83 6.83
CA THR A 138 -4.07 15.81 7.85
C THR A 138 -4.55 14.43 7.45
N ALA A 139 -5.81 14.32 7.01
CA ALA A 139 -6.38 13.09 6.47
C ALA A 139 -6.17 12.99 4.95
N CYS A 140 -6.04 11.77 4.44
CA CYS A 140 -6.01 11.53 3.00
C CYS A 140 -7.35 11.93 2.38
N PRO A 141 -7.37 12.73 1.30
CA PRO A 141 -8.62 13.11 0.65
C PRO A 141 -9.26 12.00 -0.17
N LEU A 142 -8.55 10.88 -0.39
CA LEU A 142 -8.99 9.71 -1.15
C LEU A 142 -9.11 8.49 -0.25
N GLY A 143 -10.08 7.62 -0.51
CA GLY A 143 -10.14 6.29 0.11
C GLY A 143 -9.21 5.31 -0.59
N LEU A 144 -8.72 4.29 0.14
CA LEU A 144 -7.87 3.27 -0.48
C LEU A 144 -8.62 2.46 -1.54
N ASP A 145 -9.91 2.18 -1.35
CA ASP A 145 -10.73 1.48 -2.36
C ASP A 145 -10.87 2.27 -3.67
N GLU A 146 -10.76 3.60 -3.60
CA GLU A 146 -10.77 4.46 -4.78
C GLU A 146 -9.43 4.45 -5.53
N ILE A 147 -8.35 4.05 -4.85
CA ILE A 147 -7.03 3.84 -5.47
C ILE A 147 -6.94 2.42 -6.05
N LEU A 148 -7.59 1.44 -5.41
CA LEU A 148 -7.55 0.02 -5.78
C LEU A 148 -8.65 -0.40 -6.77
N VAL A 149 -9.33 0.54 -7.41
CA VAL A 149 -10.37 0.26 -8.41
C VAL A 149 -9.77 0.03 -9.81
N THR A 150 -10.32 -0.91 -10.57
CA THR A 150 -9.85 -1.17 -11.95
C THR A 150 -10.04 0.03 -12.88
N GLU A 151 -11.16 0.76 -12.73
CA GLU A 151 -11.45 1.96 -13.51
C GLU A 151 -11.05 3.22 -12.71
N PHE A 152 -9.79 3.63 -12.87
CA PHE A 152 -9.24 4.77 -12.13
C PHE A 152 -9.41 6.10 -12.86
N ASP A 153 -10.20 7.01 -12.28
CA ASP A 153 -10.37 8.38 -12.78
C ASP A 153 -9.33 9.33 -12.17
N LEU A 154 -8.18 9.44 -12.84
CA LEU A 154 -7.09 10.33 -12.43
C LEU A 154 -7.57 11.78 -12.30
N GLY A 155 -8.42 12.26 -13.21
CA GLY A 155 -8.91 13.64 -13.21
C GLY A 155 -9.69 13.94 -11.94
N ARG A 156 -10.68 13.09 -11.61
CA ARG A 156 -11.48 13.20 -10.39
C ARG A 156 -10.61 13.11 -9.13
N MET A 157 -9.65 12.18 -9.08
CA MET A 157 -8.76 12.04 -7.93
C MET A 157 -7.88 13.28 -7.73
N LEU A 158 -7.33 13.82 -8.82
CA LEU A 158 -6.50 15.02 -8.78
C LEU A 158 -7.29 16.24 -8.30
N GLU A 159 -8.52 16.43 -8.76
CA GLU A 159 -9.37 17.55 -8.33
C GLU A 159 -9.72 17.48 -6.83
N ARG A 160 -9.93 16.27 -6.29
CA ARG A 160 -10.12 16.09 -4.84
C ARG A 160 -8.89 16.44 -4.03
N VAL A 161 -7.70 16.03 -4.51
CA VAL A 161 -6.43 16.40 -3.87
C VAL A 161 -6.23 17.92 -3.88
N LYS A 162 -6.45 18.58 -5.03
CA LYS A 162 -6.39 20.05 -5.13
C LYS A 162 -7.37 20.73 -4.17
N SER A 163 -8.61 20.26 -4.13
CA SER A 163 -9.65 20.81 -3.25
C SER A 163 -9.25 20.72 -1.77
N ALA A 164 -8.68 19.58 -1.35
CA ALA A 164 -8.21 19.39 0.02
C ALA A 164 -7.01 20.30 0.36
N LEU A 165 -6.07 20.47 -0.57
CA LEU A 165 -4.94 21.39 -0.42
C LEU A 165 -5.44 22.84 -0.25
N HIS A 166 -6.37 23.28 -1.09
CA HIS A 166 -6.96 24.62 -0.99
C HIS A 166 -7.69 24.83 0.34
N ALA A 167 -8.54 23.88 0.76
CA ALA A 167 -9.27 23.96 2.03
C ALA A 167 -8.30 24.02 3.24
N THR A 168 -7.19 23.27 3.17
CA THR A 168 -6.17 23.28 4.23
C THR A 168 -5.43 24.61 4.28
N ALA A 169 -5.11 25.20 3.13
CA ALA A 169 -4.46 26.51 3.08
C ALA A 169 -5.36 27.62 3.63
N ALA A 170 -6.68 27.56 3.39
CA ALA A 170 -7.65 28.55 3.88
C ALA A 170 -7.86 28.53 5.40
N ASN A 171 -7.63 27.39 6.06
CA ASN A 171 -7.87 27.20 7.49
C ASN A 171 -6.63 27.45 8.37
N ARG A 172 -5.58 28.09 7.85
CA ARG A 172 -4.37 28.36 8.63
C ARG A 172 -4.62 29.54 9.59
N PRO A 173 -4.55 29.37 10.92
CA PRO A 173 -4.57 30.50 11.84
C PRO A 173 -3.36 31.41 11.56
N GLN A 174 -3.60 32.73 11.56
CA GLN A 174 -2.58 33.77 11.34
C GLN A 174 -1.49 33.73 12.40
#